data_AF-A0A1T4PVM9-F1
#
_entry.id   AF-A0A1T4PVM9-F1
#
_cell.length_a   1.000
_cell.length_b   1.000
_cell.length_c   1.000
_cell.angle_alpha   90.00
_cell.angle_beta   90.00
_cell.angle_gamma   90.00
#
_symmetry.space_group_name_H-M   'P 1'
#
loop_
_entity.id
_entity.type
_entity.pdbx_description
1 polymer ?
#
loop_
_entity_poly.entity_id
_entity_poly.type
_entity_poly.pdbx_seq_one_letter_code
_entity_poly.pdbx_strand_id
1 'polypeptide(L)'
;MKKIYIISIVVFIMLSCMASSPQQSLQSRLFGFWAPSGDEVTVLKIDKDSLYYVDEYPIVAIPYQFAGDSMTIDADGTTIVQHISFRKDTLVMKNQWGDVSRFVPVK
;
A
#
# COMPACT_ATOMS: atom_id res chain seq x y z
N MET A 1 -52.27 26.47 -2.65
CA MET A 1 -50.91 26.48 -2.08
C MET A 1 -50.58 25.10 -1.54
N LYS A 2 -49.65 24.35 -2.16
CA LYS A 2 -49.11 23.12 -1.58
C LYS A 2 -47.62 23.08 -1.93
N LYS A 3 -46.80 23.48 -0.96
CA LYS A 3 -45.36 23.64 -1.12
C LYS A 3 -44.72 22.26 -1.30
N ILE A 4 -43.79 22.20 -2.23
CA ILE A 4 -43.00 21.05 -2.65
C ILE A 4 -42.08 20.67 -1.49
N TYR A 5 -42.40 19.58 -0.78
CA TYR A 5 -41.59 19.04 0.33
C TYR A 5 -40.88 17.73 -0.07
N ILE A 6 -40.37 17.62 -1.30
CA ILE A 6 -39.68 16.39 -1.78
C ILE A 6 -38.21 16.66 -2.17
N ILE A 7 -37.68 17.86 -1.90
CA ILE A 7 -36.29 18.20 -2.27
C ILE A 7 -35.29 17.88 -1.13
N SER A 8 -35.77 17.58 0.08
CA SER A 8 -34.88 17.43 1.25
C SER A 8 -34.30 16.02 1.47
N ILE A 9 -34.85 14.98 0.82
CA ILE A 9 -34.43 13.59 1.11
C ILE A 9 -33.32 13.10 0.17
N VAL A 10 -33.23 13.66 -1.04
CA VAL A 10 -32.22 13.24 -2.04
C VAL A 10 -30.81 13.72 -1.67
N VAL A 11 -30.68 14.82 -0.92
CA VAL A 11 -29.39 15.38 -0.50
C VAL A 11 -28.69 14.53 0.57
N PHE A 12 -29.41 13.67 1.30
CA PHE A 12 -28.80 12.81 2.32
C PHE A 12 -28.21 11.50 1.77
N ILE A 13 -28.55 11.08 0.54
CA ILE A 13 -28.08 9.81 -0.04
C ILE A 13 -26.70 9.96 -0.71
N MET A 14 -26.30 11.19 -1.04
CA MET A 14 -24.98 11.49 -1.62
C MET A 14 -23.91 11.73 -0.55
N LEU A 15 -24.25 11.63 0.74
CA LEU A 15 -23.34 11.89 1.88
C LEU A 15 -22.89 10.62 2.59
N SER A 16 -23.05 9.46 1.97
CA SER A 16 -22.50 8.20 2.46
C SER A 16 -21.26 7.82 1.65
N CYS A 17 -20.15 7.67 2.36
CA CYS A 17 -18.90 7.06 1.91
C CYS A 17 -17.85 7.97 1.25
N MET A 18 -17.50 9.07 1.91
CA MET A 18 -16.08 9.51 1.95
C MET A 18 -15.37 8.98 3.21
N ALA A 19 -15.69 7.76 3.63
CA ALA A 19 -14.74 6.99 4.39
C ALA A 19 -13.70 6.52 3.39
N SER A 20 -12.46 7.02 3.48
CA SER A 20 -11.34 6.47 2.72
C SER A 20 -11.39 4.95 2.86
N SER A 21 -11.46 4.22 1.75
CA SER A 21 -11.58 2.77 1.82
C SER A 21 -10.38 2.22 2.62
N PRO A 22 -10.55 1.16 3.42
CA PRO A 22 -9.43 0.57 4.18
C PRO A 22 -8.21 0.28 3.30
N GLN A 23 -8.44 -0.13 2.05
CA GLN A 23 -7.41 -0.34 1.03
C GLN A 23 -6.66 0.96 0.68
N GLN A 24 -7.35 2.08 0.48
CA GLN A 24 -6.72 3.36 0.20
C GLN A 24 -5.89 3.85 1.39
N SER A 25 -6.34 3.59 2.62
CA SER A 25 -5.59 3.93 3.85
C SER A 25 -4.34 3.06 4.06
N LEU A 26 -4.37 1.82 3.60
CA LEU A 26 -3.21 0.92 3.64
C LEU A 26 -2.16 1.31 2.60
N GLN A 27 -2.60 1.57 1.36
CA GLN A 27 -1.70 1.97 0.27
C GLN A 27 -1.01 3.29 0.57
N SER A 28 -1.76 4.31 1.01
CA SER A 28 -1.17 5.62 1.34
C SER A 28 -0.11 5.53 2.44
N ARG A 29 -0.29 4.61 3.38
CA ARG A 29 0.65 4.35 4.48
C ARG A 29 1.89 3.59 4.03
N LEU A 30 1.81 2.81 2.96
CA LEU A 30 2.94 2.04 2.44
C LEU A 30 3.96 2.92 1.71
N PHE A 31 3.52 4.02 1.11
CA PHE A 31 4.42 4.85 0.32
C PHE A 31 5.48 5.53 1.18
N GLY A 32 6.73 5.43 0.76
CA GLY A 32 7.87 5.99 1.49
C GLY A 32 9.12 5.14 1.43
N PHE A 33 10.04 5.45 2.34
CA PHE A 33 11.33 4.79 2.48
C PHE A 33 11.31 3.83 3.67
N TRP A 34 11.85 2.63 3.47
CA TRP A 34 11.76 1.51 4.37
C TRP A 34 13.13 0.87 4.52
N ALA A 35 13.67 0.88 5.74
CA ALA A 35 14.89 0.16 6.05
C ALA A 35 14.52 -1.24 6.58
N PRO A 36 15.20 -2.31 6.17
CA PRO A 36 15.00 -3.63 6.75
C PRO A 36 15.30 -3.59 8.25
N SER A 37 14.53 -4.34 9.04
CA SER A 37 14.71 -4.37 10.50
C SER A 37 15.92 -5.20 10.96
N GLY A 38 16.60 -5.88 10.04
CA GLY A 38 17.82 -6.66 10.28
C GLY A 38 19.09 -5.84 10.02
N ASP A 39 20.21 -6.52 9.84
CA ASP A 39 21.53 -5.89 9.60
C ASP A 39 21.76 -5.45 8.14
N GLU A 40 20.77 -5.65 7.27
CA GLU A 40 20.83 -5.20 5.88
C GLU A 40 20.77 -3.65 5.81
N VAL A 41 21.54 -3.06 4.90
CA VAL A 41 21.66 -1.59 4.78
C VAL A 41 20.87 -1.06 3.58
N THR A 42 20.23 -1.93 2.80
CA THR A 42 19.52 -1.55 1.57
C THR A 42 18.18 -0.90 1.89
N VAL A 43 18.01 0.37 1.56
CA VAL A 43 16.73 1.07 1.75
C VAL A 43 15.80 0.78 0.57
N LEU A 44 14.61 0.27 0.88
CA LEU A 44 13.53 0.06 -0.07
C LEU A 44 12.69 1.32 -0.18
N LYS A 45 12.50 1.83 -1.40
CA LYS A 45 11.50 2.84 -1.70
C LYS A 45 10.28 2.18 -2.33
N ILE A 46 9.10 2.53 -1.83
CA ILE A 46 7.81 2.13 -2.40
C ILE A 46 7.07 3.40 -2.82
N ASP A 47 6.93 3.58 -4.13
CA ASP A 47 6.09 4.60 -4.75
C ASP A 47 4.73 4.01 -5.14
N LYS A 48 3.84 4.79 -5.76
CA LYS A 48 2.45 4.37 -6.07
C LYS A 48 2.34 3.16 -7.00
N ASP A 49 3.28 3.01 -7.91
CA ASP A 49 3.24 2.07 -9.04
C ASP A 49 4.48 1.17 -9.10
N SER A 50 5.50 1.46 -8.31
CA SER A 50 6.78 0.75 -8.35
C SER A 50 7.49 0.75 -7.00
N LEU A 51 8.40 -0.21 -6.84
CA LEU A 51 9.33 -0.28 -5.73
C LEU A 51 10.75 -0.47 -6.26
N TYR A 52 11.75 -0.02 -5.50
CA TYR A 52 13.16 -0.17 -5.85
C TYR A 52 14.05 -0.01 -4.63
N TYR A 53 15.23 -0.63 -4.66
CA TYR A 53 16.27 -0.39 -3.68
C TYR A 53 17.08 0.85 -4.09
N VAL A 54 17.22 1.81 -3.19
CA VAL A 54 17.83 3.12 -3.49
C VAL A 54 19.34 3.06 -3.62
N ASP A 55 19.97 2.04 -3.02
CA ASP A 55 21.42 1.86 -2.97
C ASP A 55 21.95 0.94 -4.08
N GLU A 56 21.07 0.42 -4.95
CA GLU A 56 21.45 -0.43 -6.07
C GLU A 56 21.84 0.38 -7.31
N TYR A 57 22.81 -0.11 -8.08
CA TYR A 57 23.19 0.46 -9.37
C TYR A 57 23.28 -0.62 -10.46
N PRO A 58 22.50 -0.51 -11.56
CA PRO A 58 21.51 0.52 -11.81
C PRO A 58 20.29 0.40 -10.89
N ILE A 59 19.61 1.52 -10.60
CA ILE A 59 18.31 1.48 -9.94
C ILE A 59 17.29 0.88 -10.91
N VAL A 60 16.64 -0.21 -10.50
CA VAL A 60 15.59 -0.87 -11.29
C VAL A 60 14.25 -0.70 -10.59
N ALA A 61 13.35 0.05 -11.21
CA ALA A 61 11.97 0.20 -10.73
C ALA A 61 11.16 -1.05 -11.07
N ILE A 62 10.70 -1.75 -10.05
CA ILE A 62 9.92 -2.98 -10.17
C ILE A 62 8.44 -2.62 -10.04
N PRO A 63 7.62 -2.82 -11.09
CA PRO A 63 6.20 -2.52 -11.02
C PRO A 63 5.49 -3.52 -10.11
N TYR A 64 4.40 -3.08 -9.49
CA TYR A 64 3.55 -3.96 -8.70
C TYR A 64 2.07 -3.59 -8.85
N GLN A 65 1.19 -4.49 -8.42
CA GLN A 65 -0.26 -4.30 -8.38
C GLN A 65 -0.84 -4.63 -7.02
N PHE A 66 -1.87 -3.89 -6.59
CA PHE A 66 -2.60 -4.18 -5.36
C PHE A 66 -3.89 -4.94 -5.60
N ALA A 67 -4.13 -5.92 -4.74
CA ALA A 67 -5.42 -6.57 -4.55
C ALA A 67 -5.71 -6.65 -3.04
N GLY A 68 -6.49 -5.70 -2.53
CA GLY A 68 -6.75 -5.60 -1.08
C GLY A 68 -5.48 -5.28 -0.30
N ASP A 69 -5.10 -6.17 0.61
CA ASP A 69 -3.87 -6.10 1.42
C ASP A 69 -2.67 -6.79 0.74
N SER A 70 -2.84 -7.33 -0.46
CA SER A 70 -1.81 -8.07 -1.17
C SER A 70 -1.20 -7.22 -2.27
N MET A 71 0.13 -7.26 -2.37
CA MET A 71 0.93 -6.60 -3.39
C MET A 71 1.61 -7.65 -4.26
N THR A 72 1.30 -7.66 -5.54
CA THR A 72 1.87 -8.59 -6.52
C THR A 72 2.99 -7.89 -7.27
N ILE A 73 4.19 -8.44 -7.21
CA ILE A 73 5.40 -7.96 -7.85
C ILE A 73 5.74 -8.95 -8.98
N ASP A 74 6.06 -8.44 -10.15
CA ASP A 74 6.64 -9.25 -11.23
C ASP A 74 8.14 -8.94 -11.31
N ALA A 75 8.96 -9.91 -10.89
CA ALA A 75 10.41 -9.81 -10.88
C ALA A 75 11.00 -10.94 -11.72
N ASP A 76 11.62 -10.59 -12.85
CA ASP A 76 12.33 -11.51 -13.73
C ASP A 76 11.52 -12.76 -14.15
N GLY A 77 10.22 -12.55 -14.46
CA GLY A 77 9.32 -13.63 -14.87
C GLY A 77 8.80 -14.48 -13.72
N THR A 78 9.10 -14.10 -12.49
CA THR A 78 8.54 -14.69 -11.27
C THR A 78 7.56 -13.72 -10.63
N THR A 79 6.32 -14.17 -10.48
CA THR A 79 5.31 -13.45 -9.73
C THR A 79 5.44 -13.74 -8.22
N ILE A 80 5.68 -12.69 -7.45
CA ILE A 80 5.76 -12.73 -5.99
C ILE A 80 4.60 -11.94 -5.40
N VAL A 81 3.75 -12.61 -4.63
CA VAL A 81 2.64 -12.02 -3.89
C VAL A 81 3.10 -11.79 -2.45
N GLN A 82 2.99 -10.54 -2.01
CA GLN A 82 3.32 -10.08 -0.67
C GLN A 82 2.05 -9.65 0.05
N HIS A 83 1.69 -10.33 1.14
CA HIS A 83 0.65 -9.87 2.04
C HIS A 83 1.21 -8.77 2.95
N ILE A 84 0.62 -7.58 2.84
CA ILE A 84 1.04 -6.36 3.51
C ILE A 84 0.26 -6.19 4.81
N SER A 85 0.99 -6.01 5.90
CA SER A 85 0.40 -5.60 7.18
C SER A 85 1.31 -4.66 7.93
N PHE A 86 0.75 -3.94 8.90
CA PHE A 86 1.51 -3.05 9.76
C PHE A 86 1.37 -3.45 11.22
N ARG A 87 2.49 -3.51 11.94
CA ARG A 87 2.54 -3.69 13.40
C ARG A 87 3.14 -2.43 14.00
N LYS A 88 2.29 -1.56 14.58
CA LYS A 88 2.68 -0.14 14.81
C LYS A 88 3.27 0.39 13.51
N ASP A 89 4.44 1.03 13.53
CA ASP A 89 5.06 1.61 12.33
C ASP A 89 5.88 0.62 11.50
N THR A 90 6.00 -0.64 11.93
CA THR A 90 6.74 -1.66 11.16
C THR A 90 5.88 -2.20 10.02
N LEU A 91 6.37 -2.06 8.80
CA LEU A 91 5.86 -2.75 7.62
C LEU A 91 6.25 -4.23 7.70
N VAL A 92 5.28 -5.11 7.51
CA VAL A 92 5.48 -6.56 7.46
C VAL A 92 4.97 -7.05 6.11
N MET A 93 5.87 -7.65 5.33
CA MET A 93 5.59 -8.26 4.04
C MET A 93 5.78 -9.75 4.17
N LYS A 94 4.71 -10.52 3.94
CA LYS A 94 4.75 -11.98 3.96
C LYS A 94 4.53 -12.52 2.57
N ASN A 95 5.49 -13.27 2.03
CA ASN A 95 5.35 -13.84 0.70
C ASN A 95 4.47 -15.11 0.71
N GLN A 96 4.12 -15.60 -0.49
CA GLN A 96 3.32 -16.83 -0.68
C GLN A 96 3.96 -18.11 -0.12
N TRP A 97 5.27 -18.13 0.11
CA TRP A 97 5.99 -19.28 0.67
C TRP A 97 6.03 -19.25 2.21
N GLY A 98 5.66 -18.12 2.81
CA GLY A 98 5.61 -17.94 4.25
C GLY A 98 6.77 -17.14 4.83
N ASP A 99 7.73 -16.70 4.02
CA ASP A 99 8.82 -15.85 4.49
C ASP A 99 8.30 -14.47 4.86
N VAL A 100 8.91 -13.86 5.87
CA VAL A 100 8.45 -12.60 6.45
C VAL A 100 9.59 -11.59 6.47
N SER A 101 9.48 -10.57 5.64
CA SER A 101 10.33 -9.38 5.67
C SER A 101 9.69 -8.31 6.54
N ARG A 102 10.52 -7.61 7.32
CA ARG A 102 10.09 -6.54 8.23
C ARG A 102 10.91 -5.30 7.96
N PHE A 103 10.22 -4.17 7.85
CA PHE A 103 10.84 -2.89 7.56
C PHE A 103 10.36 -1.82 8.54
N VAL A 104 11.26 -0.92 8.90
CA VAL A 104 10.98 0.28 9.68
C VAL A 104 11.03 1.51 8.78
N PRO A 105 10.18 2.52 9.02
CA PRO A 105 10.16 3.71 8.18
C PRO A 105 11.46 4.50 8.39
N VAL A 106 12.06 4.94 7.29
CA VAL A 106 13.15 5.92 7.32
C VAL A 106 12.52 7.30 7.50
N LYS A 107 13.00 8.06 8.50
CA LYS A 107 12.51 9.41 8.84
C LYS A 107 13.23 10.49 8.05
#